data_AF-A0A0S7YBQ5-F1
#
_entry.id   AF-A0A0S7YBQ5-F1
#
_cell.length_a   1.000
_cell.length_b   1.000
_cell.length_c   1.000
_cell.angle_alpha   90.00
_cell.angle_beta   90.00
_cell.angle_gamma   90.00
#
_symmetry.space_group_name_H-M   'P 1'
#
loop_
_entity.id
_entity.type
_entity.pdbx_description
1 polymer ?
#
loop_
_entity_poly.entity_id
_entity_poly.type
_entity_poly.pdbx_seq_one_letter_code
_entity_poly.pdbx_strand_id
1 'polypeptide(L)'
;MSVNKGEVEKHLNRWQDILRLRDWDIIVKIVRTKWRKSGDIKIDLEDKKAVLLVNRTPKCTNLEELVIHELLHLKLYGMDQMIEGLLSSVFGEKEDDPKREFACTQFMMILESTVEDLTKGYLSATGTQKSLSFGRLQEPIDEELE
;
A
#
# COMPACT_ATOMS: atom_id res chain seq x y z
N MET A 1 -3.42 2.36 -18.22
CA MET A 1 -4.05 1.03 -18.06
C MET A 1 -5.45 1.22 -17.49
N SER A 2 -6.51 0.62 -18.06
CA SER A 2 -7.84 0.65 -17.44
C SER A 2 -7.96 -0.50 -16.45
N VAL A 3 -8.08 -0.20 -15.17
CA VAL A 3 -8.16 -1.22 -14.12
C VAL A 3 -9.45 -2.05 -14.21
N ASN A 4 -9.30 -3.37 -14.28
CA ASN A 4 -10.41 -4.32 -14.18
C ASN A 4 -10.53 -4.82 -12.73
N LYS A 5 -11.71 -4.63 -12.12
CA LYS A 5 -11.98 -5.06 -10.74
C LYS A 5 -11.78 -6.57 -10.54
N GLY A 6 -12.15 -7.40 -11.51
CA GLY A 6 -12.00 -8.86 -11.42
C GLY A 6 -10.53 -9.31 -11.39
N GLU A 7 -9.63 -8.58 -12.06
CA GLU A 7 -8.19 -8.86 -11.98
C GLU A 7 -7.64 -8.50 -10.59
N VAL A 8 -8.05 -7.34 -10.05
CA VAL A 8 -7.68 -6.94 -8.68
C VAL A 8 -8.18 -7.98 -7.67
N GLU A 9 -9.42 -8.44 -7.79
CA GLU A 9 -10.01 -9.45 -6.91
C GLU A 9 -9.29 -10.81 -7.03
N LYS A 10 -8.82 -11.19 -8.22
CA LYS A 10 -8.00 -12.39 -8.42
C LYS A 10 -6.67 -12.29 -7.65
N HIS A 11 -5.99 -11.15 -7.74
CA HIS A 11 -4.76 -10.92 -6.98
C HIS A 11 -5.04 -10.88 -5.47
N LEU A 12 -6.09 -10.18 -5.04
CA LEU A 12 -6.50 -10.11 -3.64
C LEU A 12 -6.70 -11.51 -3.05
N ASN A 13 -7.49 -12.36 -3.72
CA ASN A 13 -7.79 -13.71 -3.25
C ASN A 13 -6.53 -14.58 -3.11
N ARG A 14 -5.61 -14.50 -4.07
CA ARG A 14 -4.32 -15.22 -4.03
C ARG A 14 -3.48 -14.76 -2.85
N TRP A 15 -3.36 -13.44 -2.66
CA TRP A 15 -2.44 -12.87 -1.69
C TRP A 15 -2.97 -12.87 -0.26
N GLN A 16 -4.29 -12.89 -0.08
CA GLN A 16 -4.90 -13.16 1.24
C GLN A 16 -4.46 -14.50 1.83
N ASP A 17 -4.32 -15.56 1.01
CA ASP A 17 -3.80 -16.85 1.48
C ASP A 17 -2.33 -16.74 1.91
N ILE A 18 -1.51 -16.18 1.02
CA ILE A 18 -0.06 -16.12 1.20
C ILE A 18 0.30 -15.27 2.42
N LEU A 19 -0.35 -14.12 2.59
CA LEU A 19 -0.11 -13.19 3.69
C LEU A 19 -0.86 -13.55 4.98
N ARG A 20 -1.64 -14.64 4.96
CA ARG A 20 -2.50 -15.10 6.06
C ARG A 20 -3.41 -13.98 6.56
N LEU A 21 -4.27 -13.50 5.67
CA LEU A 21 -5.28 -12.45 5.89
C LEU A 21 -6.70 -12.99 5.67
N ARG A 22 -6.92 -14.31 5.87
CA ARG A 22 -8.22 -14.97 5.68
C ARG A 22 -9.24 -14.64 6.78
N ASP A 23 -8.77 -14.11 7.90
CA ASP A 23 -9.59 -13.58 8.98
C ASP A 23 -10.03 -12.13 8.74
N TRP A 24 -9.68 -11.54 7.59
CA TRP A 24 -10.08 -10.20 7.19
C TRP A 24 -11.14 -10.22 6.09
N ASP A 25 -12.19 -9.42 6.28
CA ASP A 25 -13.22 -9.15 5.28
C ASP A 25 -12.76 -7.97 4.39
N ILE A 26 -12.19 -8.27 3.22
CA ILE A 26 -11.62 -7.25 2.32
C ILE A 26 -12.48 -7.08 1.07
N ILE A 27 -12.92 -5.85 0.79
CA ILE A 27 -13.64 -5.50 -0.45
C ILE A 27 -12.80 -4.60 -1.35
N VAL A 28 -12.95 -4.77 -2.68
CA VAL A 28 -12.29 -3.91 -3.68
C VAL A 28 -13.22 -2.82 -4.16
N LYS A 29 -12.74 -1.57 -4.21
CA LYS A 29 -13.43 -0.44 -4.85
C LYS A 29 -12.50 0.28 -5.83
N ILE A 30 -13.02 0.54 -7.03
CA ILE A 30 -12.29 1.28 -8.06
C ILE A 30 -12.64 2.77 -7.92
N VAL A 31 -11.63 3.60 -7.65
CA VAL A 31 -11.77 5.05 -7.55
C VAL A 31 -11.80 5.64 -8.96
N ARG A 32 -12.94 6.25 -9.31
CA ARG A 32 -13.17 6.84 -10.65
C ARG A 32 -12.94 8.35 -10.70
N THR A 33 -12.88 9.01 -9.55
CA THR A 33 -12.60 10.44 -9.43
C THR A 33 -11.11 10.71 -9.56
N LYS A 34 -10.74 11.98 -9.80
CA LYS A 34 -9.33 12.40 -9.84
C LYS A 34 -8.70 12.10 -8.48
N TRP A 35 -7.70 11.23 -8.47
CA TRP A 35 -7.06 10.75 -7.26
C TRP A 35 -5.55 10.64 -7.44
N ARG A 36 -4.78 11.08 -6.45
CA ARG A 36 -3.31 11.21 -6.55
C ARG A 36 -2.56 9.90 -6.33
N LYS A 37 -3.17 8.94 -5.63
CA LYS A 37 -2.56 7.65 -5.29
C LYS A 37 -2.89 6.60 -6.35
N SER A 38 -2.04 5.57 -6.47
CA SER A 38 -2.33 4.38 -7.28
C SER A 38 -3.26 3.41 -6.54
N GLY A 39 -3.05 3.26 -5.23
CA GLY A 39 -3.87 2.49 -4.31
C GLY A 39 -3.86 3.10 -2.91
N ASP A 40 -4.75 2.58 -2.07
CA ASP A 40 -4.82 2.87 -0.63
C ASP A 40 -5.65 1.75 0.01
N ILE A 41 -5.42 1.44 1.27
CA ILE A 41 -6.28 0.54 2.03
C ILE A 41 -6.88 1.27 3.23
N LYS A 42 -8.21 1.16 3.38
CA LYS A 42 -8.90 1.62 4.59
C LYS A 42 -9.14 0.42 5.49
N ILE A 43 -8.86 0.58 6.78
CA ILE A 43 -8.80 -0.53 7.71
C ILE A 43 -9.66 -0.23 8.93
N ASP A 44 -10.42 -1.22 9.35
CA ASP A 44 -11.14 -1.28 10.60
C ASP A 44 -10.61 -2.49 11.38
N LEU A 45 -9.85 -2.23 12.45
CA LEU A 45 -9.23 -3.26 13.27
C LEU A 45 -10.24 -4.00 14.16
N GLU A 46 -11.29 -3.32 14.60
CA GLU A 46 -12.27 -3.89 15.54
C GLU A 46 -13.08 -4.98 14.85
N ASP A 47 -13.54 -4.69 13.63
CA ASP A 47 -14.33 -5.61 12.81
C ASP A 47 -13.49 -6.49 11.87
N LYS A 48 -12.16 -6.28 11.82
CA LYS A 48 -11.26 -6.88 10.81
C LYS A 48 -11.78 -6.72 9.38
N LYS A 49 -12.25 -5.52 9.04
CA LYS A 49 -12.72 -5.16 7.71
C LYS A 49 -11.73 -4.25 7.02
N ALA A 50 -11.58 -4.41 5.72
CA ALA A 50 -10.77 -3.50 4.93
C ALA A 50 -11.39 -3.19 3.56
N VAL A 51 -11.11 -1.99 3.07
CA VAL A 51 -11.49 -1.55 1.72
C VAL A 51 -10.22 -1.26 0.94
N LEU A 52 -9.91 -2.11 -0.02
CA LEU A 52 -8.83 -1.89 -0.99
C LEU A 52 -9.34 -0.93 -2.07
N LEU A 53 -8.81 0.29 -2.05
CA LEU A 53 -9.08 1.32 -3.03
C LEU A 53 -8.02 1.25 -4.13
N VAL A 54 -8.44 1.08 -5.37
CA VAL A 54 -7.54 1.09 -6.53
C VAL A 54 -7.95 2.19 -7.49
N ASN A 55 -7.00 3.03 -7.89
CA ASN A 55 -7.25 4.08 -8.87
C ASN A 55 -7.63 3.45 -10.22
N ARG A 56 -8.62 3.99 -10.92
CA ARG A 56 -8.98 3.55 -12.28
C ARG A 56 -7.80 3.67 -13.25
N THR A 57 -6.96 4.69 -13.05
CA THR A 57 -5.77 5.00 -13.85
C THR A 57 -4.57 5.14 -12.91
N PRO A 58 -4.06 4.03 -12.36
CA PRO A 58 -2.94 4.08 -11.43
C PRO A 58 -1.67 4.45 -12.20
N LYS A 59 -0.73 5.12 -11.53
CA LYS A 59 0.60 5.41 -12.09
C LYS A 59 1.49 4.16 -12.13
N CYS A 60 1.14 3.11 -11.38
CA CYS A 60 1.88 1.86 -11.40
C CYS A 60 1.48 0.98 -12.60
N THR A 61 2.46 0.28 -13.17
CA THR A 61 2.27 -0.60 -14.34
C THR A 61 1.93 -2.03 -13.94
N ASN A 62 2.22 -2.43 -12.70
CA ASN A 62 1.96 -3.76 -12.18
C ASN A 62 0.85 -3.74 -11.11
N LEU A 63 -0.33 -4.24 -11.49
CA LEU A 63 -1.49 -4.31 -10.60
C LEU A 63 -1.30 -5.30 -9.44
N GLU A 64 -0.56 -6.37 -9.67
CA GLU A 64 -0.32 -7.38 -8.64
C GLU A 64 0.56 -6.83 -7.53
N GLU A 65 1.64 -6.15 -7.93
CA GLU A 65 2.53 -5.41 -7.03
C GLU A 65 1.75 -4.42 -6.16
N LEU A 66 0.88 -3.62 -6.77
CA LEU A 66 0.01 -2.69 -6.03
C LEU A 66 -0.85 -3.41 -4.99
N VAL A 67 -1.50 -4.52 -5.36
CA VAL A 67 -2.36 -5.27 -4.43
C VAL A 67 -1.56 -5.81 -3.25
N ILE A 68 -0.37 -6.37 -3.50
CA ILE A 68 0.50 -6.89 -2.44
C ILE A 68 0.94 -5.78 -1.49
N HIS A 69 1.35 -4.63 -2.05
CA HIS A 69 1.79 -3.46 -1.29
C HIS A 69 0.73 -3.03 -0.26
N GLU A 70 -0.50 -2.83 -0.73
CA GLU A 70 -1.61 -2.43 0.14
C GLU A 70 -2.00 -3.51 1.16
N LEU A 71 -1.89 -4.81 0.80
CA LEU A 71 -2.16 -5.90 1.73
C LEU A 71 -1.06 -6.06 2.80
N LEU A 72 0.19 -5.71 2.48
CA LEU A 72 1.27 -5.68 3.46
C LEU A 72 1.10 -4.51 4.43
N HIS A 73 0.61 -3.36 3.98
CA HIS A 73 0.15 -2.28 4.87
C HIS A 73 -0.91 -2.79 5.85
N LEU A 74 -1.92 -3.51 5.36
CA LEU A 74 -2.91 -4.17 6.22
C LEU A 74 -2.26 -5.15 7.21
N LYS A 75 -1.30 -5.96 6.75
CA LYS A 75 -0.61 -6.95 7.59
C LYS A 75 0.17 -6.30 8.73
N LEU A 76 0.78 -5.14 8.48
CA LEU A 76 1.59 -4.40 9.43
C LEU A 76 0.79 -3.37 10.24
N TYR A 77 -0.49 -3.19 9.94
CA TYR A 77 -1.30 -2.11 10.50
C TYR A 77 -1.35 -2.09 12.04
N GLY A 78 -1.36 -3.26 12.69
CA GLY A 78 -1.30 -3.32 14.16
C GLY A 78 -0.01 -2.73 14.74
N MET A 79 1.13 -2.88 14.04
CA MET A 79 2.41 -2.27 14.44
C MET A 79 2.41 -0.77 14.15
N ASP A 80 1.85 -0.37 13.00
CA ASP A 80 1.67 1.02 12.61
C ASP A 80 0.90 1.82 13.67
N GLN A 81 -0.30 1.33 14.03
CA GLN A 81 -1.13 1.96 15.06
C GLN A 81 -0.47 2.01 16.44
N MET A 82 0.34 0.99 16.80
CA MET A 82 1.10 1.00 18.05
C MET A 82 2.14 2.12 18.05
N ILE A 83 2.86 2.33 16.94
CA ILE A 83 3.85 3.40 16.81
C ILE A 83 3.17 4.78 16.76
N GLU A 84 2.07 4.95 16.03
CA GLU A 84 1.29 6.20 16.03
C GLU A 84 0.79 6.55 17.44
N GLY A 85 0.33 5.56 18.19
CA GLY A 85 -0.06 5.70 19.60
C GLY A 85 1.10 6.10 20.50
N LEU A 86 2.29 5.51 20.28
CA LEU A 86 3.51 5.90 20.99
C LEU A 86 3.91 7.34 20.67
N LEU A 87 3.90 7.74 19.40
CA LEU A 87 4.22 9.11 18.98
C LEU A 87 3.26 10.12 19.61
N SER A 88 1.96 9.80 19.63
CA SER A 88 0.95 10.64 20.28
C SER A 88 1.15 10.70 21.80
N SER A 89 1.60 9.60 22.43
CA SER A 89 1.90 9.56 23.86
C SER A 89 3.15 10.38 24.24
N VAL A 90 4.17 10.40 23.38
CA VAL A 90 5.46 11.07 23.63
C VAL A 90 5.40 12.56 23.31
N PHE A 91 4.79 12.93 22.19
CA PHE A 91 4.76 14.31 21.69
C PHE A 91 3.42 15.02 21.93
N GLY A 92 2.39 14.30 22.39
CA GLY A 92 1.03 14.80 22.49
C GLY A 92 0.31 14.83 21.14
N GLU A 93 -0.94 15.28 21.15
CA GLU A 93 -1.79 15.32 19.95
C GLU A 93 -1.65 16.60 19.12
N LYS A 94 -0.83 17.56 19.56
CA LYS A 94 -0.64 18.83 18.83
C LYS A 94 -0.03 18.55 17.47
N GLU A 95 -0.73 18.98 16.41
CA GLU A 95 -0.28 18.78 15.02
C GLU A 95 0.91 19.68 14.67
N ASP A 96 1.06 20.82 15.33
CA ASP A 96 2.14 21.79 15.07
C ASP A 96 3.45 21.53 15.86
N ASP A 97 3.75 20.30 16.27
CA ASP A 97 5.07 19.97 16.88
C ASP A 97 6.04 19.46 15.81
N PRO A 98 7.10 20.23 15.46
CA PRO A 98 8.08 19.82 14.46
C PRO A 98 8.80 18.50 14.79
N LYS A 99 8.95 18.17 16.08
CA LYS A 99 9.58 16.90 16.50
C LYS A 99 8.66 15.71 16.21
N ARG A 100 7.36 15.89 16.42
CA ARG A 100 6.35 14.88 16.09
C ARG A 100 6.28 14.69 14.57
N GLU A 101 6.24 15.79 13.81
CA GLU A 101 6.23 15.75 12.35
C GLU A 101 7.46 15.02 11.80
N PHE A 102 8.65 15.36 12.30
CA PHE A 102 9.88 14.66 11.94
C PHE A 102 9.80 13.17 12.23
N ALA A 103 9.43 12.78 13.46
CA ALA A 103 9.36 11.38 13.86
C ALA A 103 8.33 10.58 13.04
N CYS A 104 7.14 11.14 12.82
CA CYS A 104 6.10 10.56 11.98
C CYS A 104 6.60 10.39 10.54
N THR A 105 7.25 11.41 9.98
CA THR A 105 7.80 11.35 8.62
C THR A 105 8.87 10.27 8.48
N GLN A 106 9.81 10.16 9.43
CA GLN A 106 10.82 9.09 9.42
C GLN A 106 10.18 7.70 9.50
N PHE A 107 9.21 7.54 10.39
CA PHE A 107 8.49 6.29 10.54
C PHE A 107 7.77 5.89 9.26
N MET A 108 6.98 6.79 8.65
CA MET A 108 6.25 6.52 7.41
C MET A 108 7.20 6.21 6.24
N MET A 109 8.34 6.89 6.15
CA MET A 109 9.34 6.57 5.11
C MET A 109 9.90 5.15 5.27
N ILE A 110 10.22 4.74 6.50
CA ILE A 110 10.72 3.38 6.78
C ILE A 110 9.62 2.35 6.52
N LEU A 111 8.38 2.62 6.94
CA LEU A 111 7.25 1.72 6.72
C LEU A 111 7.01 1.50 5.22
N GLU A 112 6.91 2.57 4.43
CA GLU A 112 6.70 2.48 2.98
C GLU A 112 7.84 1.75 2.27
N SER A 113 9.12 2.05 2.60
CA SER A 113 10.24 1.34 1.99
C SER A 113 10.27 -0.14 2.37
N THR A 114 9.91 -0.47 3.62
CA THR A 114 9.86 -1.86 4.09
C THR A 114 8.75 -2.64 3.39
N VAL A 115 7.56 -2.04 3.25
CA VAL A 115 6.43 -2.64 2.53
C VAL A 115 6.76 -2.87 1.06
N GLU A 116 7.42 -1.90 0.42
CA GLU A 116 7.91 -2.00 -0.95
C GLU A 116 8.93 -3.14 -1.13
N ASP A 117 9.92 -3.25 -0.24
CA ASP A 117 10.93 -4.30 -0.28
C ASP A 117 10.34 -5.69 -0.05
N LEU A 118 9.41 -5.81 0.91
CA LEU A 118 8.66 -7.05 1.13
C LEU A 118 7.83 -7.41 -0.09
N THR A 119 7.16 -6.44 -0.72
CA THR A 119 6.38 -6.65 -1.95
C THR A 119 7.25 -7.27 -3.05
N LYS A 120 8.42 -6.69 -3.30
CA LYS A 120 9.41 -7.20 -4.26
C LYS A 120 9.88 -8.61 -3.90
N GLY A 121 10.19 -8.83 -2.62
CA GLY A 121 10.62 -10.13 -2.09
C GLY A 121 9.57 -11.22 -2.30
N TYR A 122 8.29 -10.94 -1.99
CA TYR A 122 7.18 -11.87 -2.18
C TYR A 122 6.89 -12.14 -3.66
N LEU A 123 6.93 -11.12 -4.52
CA LEU A 123 6.78 -11.30 -5.97
C LEU A 123 7.86 -12.23 -6.53
N SER A 124 9.12 -12.01 -6.12
CA SER A 124 10.26 -12.83 -6.52
C SER A 124 10.13 -14.27 -6.00
N ALA A 125 9.83 -14.45 -4.72
CA ALA A 125 9.72 -15.77 -4.08
C ALA A 125 8.58 -16.63 -4.64
N THR A 126 7.51 -16.00 -5.15
CA THR A 126 6.37 -16.71 -5.75
C THR A 126 6.51 -16.96 -7.24
N GLY A 127 7.66 -16.62 -7.85
CA GLY A 127 7.95 -16.83 -9.26
C GLY A 127 7.17 -15.91 -10.21
N THR A 128 6.64 -14.79 -9.72
CA THR A 128 5.87 -13.86 -10.55
C THR A 128 6.85 -12.99 -11.36
N GLN A 129 7.05 -13.34 -12.63
CA GLN A 129 8.02 -12.68 -13.53
C GLN A 129 7.55 -11.35 -14.16
N LYS A 130 6.54 -10.68 -13.59
CA LYS A 130 6.17 -9.35 -14.10
C LYS A 130 7.24 -8.33 -13.70
N SER A 131 7.60 -7.45 -14.64
CA SER A 131 8.50 -6.33 -14.40
C SER A 131 7.97 -5.47 -13.25
N LEU A 132 8.88 -5.02 -12.38
CA LEU A 132 8.56 -4.07 -11.32
C LEU A 132 8.06 -2.74 -11.89
N SER A 133 7.18 -2.09 -11.16
CA SER A 133 6.63 -0.79 -11.52
C SER A 133 7.53 0.33 -11.03
N PHE A 134 8.13 1.10 -11.95
CA PHE A 134 8.93 2.29 -11.61
C PHE A 134 8.08 3.54 -11.33
N GLY A 135 6.78 3.49 -11.60
CA GLY A 135 5.79 4.47 -11.12
C GLY A 135 6.19 5.93 -11.38
N ARG A 136 6.49 6.66 -10.30
CA ARG A 136 6.85 8.10 -10.36
C ARG A 136 8.17 8.39 -11.08
N LEU A 137 9.06 7.40 -11.19
CA LEU A 137 10.32 7.54 -11.90
C LEU A 137 10.18 7.30 -13.41
N GLN A 138 9.07 6.73 -13.88
CA GLN A 138 8.88 6.43 -15.29
C GLN A 138 8.85 7.72 -16.14
N GLU A 139 8.10 8.73 -15.71
CA GLU A 139 7.99 10.03 -16.40
C GLU A 139 9.39 10.69 -16.57
N PRO A 140 10.22 10.90 -15.52
CA PRO A 140 11.58 11.42 -15.68
C PRO A 140 12.52 10.54 -16.50
N ILE A 141 12.40 9.21 -16.42
CA ILE A 141 13.24 8.30 -17.22
C ILE A 141 12.92 8.43 -18.70
N ASP A 142 11.62 8.48 -19.04
CA ASP A 142 11.18 8.61 -20.43
C ASP A 142 11.63 9.96 -21.01
N GLU A 143 11.56 11.05 -20.24
CA GLU A 143 12.04 12.39 -20.64
C GLU A 143 13.55 12.46 -20.95
N GLU A 144 14.39 11.70 -20.23
CA GLU A 144 15.85 11.68 -20.44
C GLU A 144 16.29 10.76 -21.59
N LEU A 145 15.40 9.87 -22.07
CA LEU A 145 15.69 8.90 -23.12
C LEU A 145 15.12 9.27 -24.50
N GLU A 146 14.33 10.35 -24.58
CA GLU A 146 13.85 10.98 -25.83
C GLU A 146 14.88 11.95 -26.44
#